data_AF-A0A7J8D4K1-F1
#
_entry.id   AF-A0A7J8D4K1-F1
#
_cell.length_a   1.000
_cell.length_b   1.000
_cell.length_c   1.000
_cell.angle_alpha   90.00
_cell.angle_beta   90.00
_cell.angle_gamma   90.00
#
_symmetry.space_group_name_H-M   'P 1'
#
loop_
_entity.id
_entity.type
_entity.pdbx_description
1 polymer ?
#
loop_
_entity_poly.entity_id
_entity_poly.type
_entity_poly.pdbx_seq_one_letter_code
_entity_poly.pdbx_strand_id
1 'polypeptide(L)'
;MPKSFSNDLPRIPQEKAKQLEQKDRMIKKQDTFYKEQLARLEERSSEFYKVTTEQYQKAAEEVEAKFKRYEVHPVCADLQAQILQCYRQNAQQTLSCSALASQYLRCVNQAKQVGVRATQTGAPEEASPASRDGLRD
;
A
#
# COMPACT_ATOMS: atom_id res chain seq x y z
N MET A 1 -15.25 -77.33 -14.76
CA MET A 1 -16.52 -76.60 -14.50
C MET A 1 -16.30 -75.69 -13.30
N PRO A 2 -16.48 -74.36 -13.43
CA PRO A 2 -16.09 -73.38 -12.42
C PRO A 2 -17.19 -73.22 -11.37
N LYS A 3 -16.83 -73.15 -10.08
CA LYS A 3 -17.70 -72.66 -9.00
C LYS A 3 -16.87 -71.66 -8.21
N SER A 4 -16.94 -70.40 -8.64
CA SER A 4 -17.79 -69.34 -8.06
C SER A 4 -17.11 -68.73 -6.84
N PHE A 5 -16.44 -67.61 -7.07
CA PHE A 5 -16.02 -66.64 -6.06
C PHE A 5 -17.26 -66.26 -5.24
N SER A 6 -17.39 -66.79 -4.03
CA SER A 6 -18.36 -66.26 -3.07
C SER A 6 -17.84 -64.94 -2.56
N ASN A 7 -18.41 -63.85 -3.08
CA ASN A 7 -18.33 -62.53 -2.46
C ASN A 7 -19.15 -62.55 -1.16
N ASP A 8 -18.65 -63.22 -0.12
CA ASP A 8 -19.23 -63.12 1.21
C ASP A 8 -18.63 -61.88 1.88
N LEU A 9 -19.27 -60.73 1.63
CA LEU A 9 -19.01 -59.52 2.39
C LEU A 9 -19.30 -59.83 3.88
N PRO A 10 -18.38 -59.56 4.82
CA PRO A 10 -18.55 -59.96 6.21
C PRO A 10 -19.84 -59.36 6.78
N ARG A 11 -20.81 -60.22 7.14
CA ARG A 11 -22.07 -59.79 7.76
C ARG A 11 -21.76 -59.24 9.16
N ILE A 12 -21.71 -57.92 9.28
CA ILE A 12 -21.47 -57.24 10.56
C ILE A 12 -22.62 -57.59 11.52
N PRO A 13 -22.34 -58.10 12.73
CA PRO A 13 -23.36 -58.36 13.74
C PRO A 13 -24.21 -57.10 14.00
N GLN A 14 -25.54 -57.24 14.12
CA GLN A 14 -26.46 -56.09 14.22
C GLN A 14 -26.12 -55.13 15.36
N GLU A 15 -25.60 -55.64 16.48
CA GLU A 15 -25.15 -54.82 17.62
C GLU A 15 -23.94 -53.96 17.24
N LYS A 16 -22.97 -54.52 16.51
CA LYS A 16 -21.80 -53.81 16.02
C LYS A 16 -22.20 -52.75 14.96
N ALA A 17 -23.19 -53.05 14.13
CA ALA A 17 -23.76 -52.08 13.19
C ALA A 17 -24.41 -50.88 13.92
N LYS A 18 -25.20 -51.14 14.98
CA LYS A 18 -25.79 -50.09 15.82
C LYS A 18 -24.74 -49.24 16.53
N GLN A 19 -23.69 -49.87 17.07
CA GLN A 19 -22.58 -49.15 17.72
C GLN A 19 -21.81 -48.27 16.74
N LEU A 20 -21.56 -48.76 15.51
CA LEU A 20 -20.91 -47.98 14.47
C LEU A 20 -21.76 -46.77 14.08
N GLU A 21 -23.05 -46.96 13.85
CA GLU A 21 -23.96 -45.87 13.52
C GLU A 21 -24.02 -44.80 14.62
N GLN A 22 -24.03 -45.22 15.89
CA GLN A 22 -24.02 -44.28 17.01
C GLN A 22 -22.71 -43.50 17.10
N LYS A 23 -21.56 -44.15 16.87
CA LYS A 23 -20.25 -43.49 16.79
C LYS A 23 -20.19 -42.52 15.63
N ASP A 24 -20.68 -42.90 14.45
CA ASP A 24 -20.72 -42.03 13.27
C ASP A 24 -21.59 -40.80 13.52
N ARG A 25 -22.72 -40.95 14.20
CA ARG A 25 -23.58 -39.82 14.60
C ARG A 25 -22.86 -38.87 15.56
N MET A 26 -22.07 -39.38 16.51
CA MET A 26 -21.30 -38.54 17.43
C MET A 26 -20.16 -37.81 16.70
N ILE A 27 -19.42 -38.51 15.84
CA ILE A 27 -18.32 -37.94 15.05
C ILE A 27 -18.86 -36.82 14.15
N LYS A 28 -19.98 -37.05 13.45
CA LYS A 28 -20.60 -36.02 12.59
C LYS A 28 -21.00 -34.78 13.37
N LYS A 29 -21.56 -34.94 14.58
CA LYS A 29 -21.93 -33.79 15.43
C LYS A 29 -20.71 -32.98 15.88
N GLN A 30 -19.61 -33.66 16.21
CA GLN A 30 -18.36 -32.99 16.56
C GLN A 30 -17.76 -32.28 15.35
N ASP A 31 -17.72 -32.95 14.19
CA ASP A 31 -17.22 -32.38 12.93
C ASP A 31 -17.98 -31.11 12.54
N THR A 32 -19.32 -31.12 12.59
CA THR A 32 -20.11 -29.91 12.31
C THR A 32 -19.84 -28.79 13.29
N PHE A 33 -19.74 -29.13 14.60
CA PHE A 33 -19.46 -28.13 15.63
C PHE A 33 -18.09 -27.47 15.44
N TYR A 34 -17.04 -28.26 15.19
CA TYR A 34 -15.70 -27.72 14.98
C TYR A 34 -15.58 -26.94 13.67
N LYS A 35 -16.26 -27.36 12.61
CA LYS A 35 -16.34 -26.60 11.35
C LYS A 35 -17.01 -25.23 11.54
N GLU A 36 -18.11 -25.17 12.29
CA GLU A 36 -18.76 -23.89 12.61
C GLU A 36 -17.85 -22.97 13.43
N GLN A 37 -17.13 -23.50 14.42
CA GLN A 37 -16.18 -22.71 15.20
C GLN A 37 -15.02 -22.18 14.34
N LEU A 38 -14.48 -23.00 13.44
CA LEU A 38 -13.44 -22.58 12.50
C LEU A 38 -13.94 -21.49 11.55
N ALA A 39 -15.13 -21.66 10.97
CA ALA A 39 -15.72 -20.67 10.07
C ALA A 39 -15.90 -19.31 10.76
N ARG A 40 -16.40 -19.29 12.02
CA ARG A 40 -16.55 -18.04 12.79
C ARG A 40 -15.21 -17.38 13.11
N LEU A 41 -14.18 -18.16 13.39
CA LEU A 41 -12.85 -17.64 13.66
C LEU A 41 -12.22 -17.05 12.41
N GLU A 42 -12.34 -17.74 11.27
CA GLU A 42 -11.87 -17.29 9.96
C GLU A 42 -12.58 -16.02 9.51
N GLU A 43 -13.90 -15.93 9.71
CA GLU A 43 -14.70 -14.73 9.41
C GLU A 43 -14.19 -13.52 10.19
N ARG A 44 -14.11 -13.61 11.53
CA ARG A 44 -13.62 -12.54 12.40
C ARG A 44 -12.19 -12.13 12.07
N SER A 45 -11.33 -13.11 11.78
CA SER A 45 -9.95 -12.88 11.37
C SER A 45 -9.89 -12.10 10.05
N SER A 46 -10.68 -12.52 9.05
CA SER A 46 -10.72 -11.89 7.74
C SER A 46 -11.22 -10.44 7.77
N GLU A 47 -12.18 -10.14 8.64
CA GLU A 47 -12.66 -8.77 8.87
C GLU A 47 -11.52 -7.88 9.39
N PHE A 48 -10.72 -8.39 10.32
CA PHE A 48 -9.58 -7.66 10.88
C PHE A 48 -8.46 -7.42 9.84
N TYR A 49 -8.12 -8.42 9.04
CA TYR A 49 -7.10 -8.28 7.98
C TYR A 49 -7.53 -7.32 6.85
N LYS A 50 -8.82 -7.28 6.50
CA LYS A 50 -9.35 -6.36 5.48
C LYS A 50 -9.34 -4.91 5.97
N VAL A 51 -9.89 -4.67 7.17
CA VAL A 51 -9.96 -3.33 7.75
C VAL A 51 -8.57 -2.73 7.97
N THR A 52 -7.57 -3.55 8.33
CA THR A 52 -6.19 -3.05 8.51
C THR A 52 -5.52 -2.63 7.20
N THR A 53 -5.72 -3.39 6.12
CA THR A 53 -5.08 -3.08 4.82
C THR A 53 -5.73 -1.87 4.16
N GLU A 54 -7.07 -1.79 4.14
CA GLU A 54 -7.79 -0.69 3.51
C GLU A 54 -7.56 0.63 4.24
N GLN A 55 -7.60 0.63 5.57
CA GLN A 55 -7.34 1.84 6.36
C GLN A 55 -5.89 2.31 6.20
N TYR A 56 -4.94 1.37 6.17
CA TYR A 56 -3.54 1.70 5.93
C TYR A 56 -3.34 2.31 4.53
N GLN A 57 -3.90 1.68 3.50
CA GLN A 57 -3.75 2.15 2.13
C GLN A 57 -4.39 3.53 1.95
N LYS A 58 -5.59 3.74 2.50
CA LYS A 58 -6.22 5.06 2.50
C LYS A 58 -5.39 6.10 3.23
N ALA A 59 -4.85 5.78 4.41
CA ALA A 59 -3.97 6.70 5.14
C ALA A 59 -2.69 7.01 4.36
N ALA A 60 -2.10 6.02 3.68
CA ALA A 60 -0.94 6.20 2.83
C ALA A 60 -1.25 7.12 1.63
N GLU A 61 -2.38 6.92 0.96
CA GLU A 61 -2.84 7.75 -0.16
C GLU A 61 -3.14 9.19 0.28
N GLU A 62 -3.76 9.38 1.44
CA GLU A 62 -4.02 10.71 1.99
C GLU A 62 -2.73 11.46 2.33
N VAL A 63 -1.73 10.75 2.89
CA VAL A 63 -0.40 11.31 3.14
C VAL A 63 0.31 11.59 1.81
N GLU A 64 0.29 10.66 0.85
CA GLU A 64 0.91 10.86 -0.46
C GLU A 64 0.28 12.07 -1.19
N ALA A 65 -1.04 12.23 -1.16
CA ALA A 65 -1.72 13.37 -1.76
C ALA A 65 -1.33 14.71 -1.09
N LYS A 66 -1.19 14.72 0.24
CA LYS A 66 -0.79 15.92 1.00
C LYS A 66 0.70 16.24 0.88
N PHE A 67 1.53 15.22 0.68
CA PHE A 67 2.99 15.31 0.70
C PHE A 67 3.66 14.95 -0.63
N LYS A 68 2.91 14.88 -1.74
CA LYS A 68 3.45 15.00 -3.11
C LYS A 68 4.09 16.38 -3.24
N ARG A 69 5.27 16.49 -2.66
CA ARG A 69 6.09 17.68 -2.69
C ARG A 69 6.59 17.80 -4.10
N TYR A 70 5.93 18.71 -4.82
CA TYR A 70 6.41 19.44 -5.99
C TYR A 70 7.30 18.61 -6.91
N GLU A 71 6.79 18.23 -8.09
CA GLU A 71 7.66 17.82 -9.19
C GLU A 71 8.72 18.90 -9.39
N VAL A 72 9.96 18.62 -8.97
CA VAL A 72 11.08 19.56 -9.06
C VAL A 72 11.47 19.65 -10.52
N HIS A 73 10.81 20.54 -11.25
CA HIS A 73 11.16 20.87 -12.61
C HIS A 73 12.39 21.78 -12.59
N PRO A 74 13.52 21.36 -13.19
CA PRO A 74 14.72 22.19 -13.24
C PRO A 74 14.44 23.43 -14.09
N VAL A 75 14.29 24.58 -13.42
CA VAL A 75 14.00 25.85 -14.08
C VAL A 75 15.27 26.35 -14.78
N CYS A 76 15.11 26.85 -16.02
CA CYS A 76 16.20 27.37 -16.86
C CYS A 76 17.21 26.31 -17.36
N ALA A 77 16.89 25.01 -17.32
CA ALA A 77 17.81 23.93 -17.72
C ALA A 77 18.38 24.10 -19.13
N ASP A 78 17.54 24.45 -20.11
CA ASP A 78 17.98 24.65 -21.50
C ASP A 78 18.92 25.85 -21.64
N LEU A 79 18.62 26.96 -20.95
CA LEU A 79 19.48 28.14 -20.90
C LEU A 79 20.81 27.83 -20.22
N GLN A 80 20.80 27.02 -19.17
CA GLN A 80 22.00 26.54 -18.49
C GLN A 80 22.87 25.69 -19.42
N ALA A 81 22.26 24.79 -20.20
CA ALA A 81 23.00 23.99 -21.18
C ALA A 81 23.65 24.89 -22.26
N GLN A 82 22.89 25.86 -22.79
CA GLN A 82 23.36 26.78 -23.82
C GLN A 82 24.49 27.68 -23.33
N ILE A 83 24.40 28.27 -22.12
CA ILE A 83 25.45 29.16 -21.59
C ILE A 83 26.75 28.39 -21.32
N LEU A 84 26.65 27.16 -20.79
CA LEU A 84 27.81 26.29 -20.59
C LEU A 84 28.45 25.92 -21.93
N GLN A 85 27.65 25.64 -22.95
CA GLN A 85 28.15 25.36 -24.30
C GLN A 85 28.87 26.58 -24.89
N CYS A 86 28.31 27.78 -24.73
CA CYS A 86 28.92 29.01 -25.22
C CYS A 86 30.30 29.26 -24.59
N TYR A 87 30.43 29.10 -23.27
CA TYR A 87 31.72 29.30 -22.60
C TYR A 87 32.77 28.25 -23.01
N ARG A 88 32.36 27.00 -23.26
CA ARG A 88 33.27 25.97 -23.78
C ARG A 88 33.81 26.32 -25.17
N GLN A 89 32.97 26.89 -26.03
CA GLN A 89 33.34 27.29 -27.38
C GLN A 89 34.13 28.60 -27.42
N ASN A 90 33.92 29.51 -26.46
CA ASN A 90 34.48 30.86 -26.43
C ASN A 90 35.34 31.11 -25.19
N ALA A 91 36.20 30.15 -24.82
CA ALA A 91 37.00 30.21 -23.59
C ALA A 91 37.88 31.47 -23.48
N GLN A 92 38.41 31.97 -24.61
CA GLN A 92 39.23 33.18 -24.68
C GLN A 92 38.42 34.45 -24.96
N GLN A 93 37.12 34.31 -25.25
CA GLN A 93 36.22 35.40 -25.66
C GLN A 93 34.90 35.31 -24.90
N THR A 94 34.97 35.13 -23.58
CA THR A 94 33.81 34.86 -22.71
C THR A 94 32.73 35.95 -22.78
N LEU A 95 33.11 37.19 -23.11
CA LEU A 95 32.19 38.31 -23.31
C LEU A 95 31.22 38.12 -24.49
N SER A 96 31.55 37.27 -25.47
CA SER A 96 30.64 36.88 -26.55
C SER A 96 29.38 36.16 -26.02
N CYS A 97 29.48 35.52 -24.85
CA CYS A 97 28.37 34.83 -24.19
C CYS A 97 27.52 35.75 -23.29
N SER A 98 27.83 37.05 -23.23
CA SER A 98 27.21 38.00 -22.29
C SER A 98 25.68 38.09 -22.44
N ALA A 99 25.16 38.13 -23.66
CA ALA A 99 23.72 38.17 -23.93
C ALA A 99 23.00 36.93 -23.35
N LEU A 100 23.60 35.75 -23.54
CA LEU A 100 23.08 34.47 -23.05
C LEU A 100 23.18 34.39 -21.51
N ALA A 101 24.26 34.92 -20.93
CA ALA A 101 24.42 35.05 -19.49
C ALA A 101 23.34 35.95 -18.87
N SER A 102 23.04 37.09 -19.50
CA SER A 102 21.95 37.97 -19.06
C SER A 102 20.58 37.29 -19.15
N GLN A 103 20.35 36.46 -20.17
CA GLN A 103 19.10 35.72 -20.32
C GLN A 103 18.95 34.63 -19.24
N TYR A 104 20.01 33.86 -18.98
CA TYR A 104 20.03 32.88 -17.90
C TYR A 104 19.76 33.54 -16.53
N LEU A 105 20.44 34.66 -16.24
CA LEU A 105 20.23 35.41 -14.99
C LEU A 105 18.80 35.92 -14.84
N ARG A 106 18.17 36.42 -15.91
CA ARG A 106 16.76 36.83 -15.88
C ARG A 106 15.84 35.66 -15.53
N CYS A 107 16.05 34.50 -16.17
CA CYS A 107 15.27 33.30 -15.88
C CYS A 107 15.43 32.85 -14.42
N VAL A 108 16.66 32.79 -13.89
CA VAL A 108 16.93 32.42 -12.50
C VAL A 108 16.28 33.40 -11.52
N ASN A 109 16.36 34.70 -11.78
CA ASN A 109 15.78 35.72 -10.91
C ASN A 109 14.24 35.66 -10.91
N GLN A 110 13.63 35.40 -12.05
CA GLN A 110 12.19 35.19 -12.14
C GLN A 110 11.76 33.92 -11.38
N ALA A 111 12.49 32.82 -11.56
CA ALA A 111 12.23 31.57 -10.85
C ALA A 111 12.33 31.74 -9.33
N LYS A 112 13.35 32.48 -8.86
CA LYS A 112 13.50 32.84 -7.44
C LYS A 112 12.31 33.65 -6.92
N GLN A 113 11.84 34.65 -7.67
CA GLN A 113 10.68 35.45 -7.27
C GLN A 113 9.38 34.63 -7.20
N VAL A 114 9.17 33.69 -8.13
CA VAL A 114 8.00 32.81 -8.14
C VAL A 114 8.07 31.79 -7.00
N GLY A 115 9.24 31.18 -6.77
CA GLY A 115 9.47 30.24 -5.66
C GLY A 115 9.26 30.86 -4.28
N VAL A 116 9.69 32.10 -4.07
CA VAL A 116 9.50 32.85 -2.81
C VAL A 116 8.02 33.22 -2.55
N ARG A 117 7.19 33.27 -3.60
CA ARG A 117 5.73 33.52 -3.47
C ARG A 117 4.96 32.22 -3.17
N ALA A 118 5.39 31.09 -3.73
CA ALA A 118 4.78 29.79 -3.48
C ALA A 118 4.96 29.30 -2.03
N THR A 119 6.07 29.66 -1.37
CA THR A 119 6.32 29.29 0.03
C THR A 119 5.44 30.01 1.06
N GLN A 120 4.69 31.04 0.66
CA GLN A 120 3.83 31.82 1.57
C GLN A 120 2.35 31.38 1.55
N THR A 121 1.97 30.43 0.69
CA THR A 121 0.57 29.98 0.51
C THR A 121 0.34 28.51 0.86
N GLY A 122 1.34 27.82 1.42
CA GLY A 122 1.27 26.37 1.69
C GLY A 122 1.85 25.95 3.03
N ALA A 123 1.62 26.70 4.11
CA ALA A 123 1.81 26.17 5.45
C ALA A 123 0.60 25.27 5.79
N PRO A 124 0.78 23.95 6.00
CA PRO A 124 -0.24 23.19 6.71
C PRO A 124 -0.24 23.71 8.16
N GLU A 125 -1.38 24.26 8.56
CA GLU A 125 -1.73 24.58 9.93
C GLU A 125 -1.42 23.37 10.83
N GLU A 126 -0.53 23.57 11.82
CA GLU A 126 -0.30 22.58 12.87
C GLU A 126 -1.61 22.40 13.66
N ALA A 127 -2.36 21.36 13.34
CA ALA A 127 -3.39 20.85 14.23
C ALA A 127 -2.70 20.07 15.35
N SER A 128 -2.35 20.78 16.43
CA SER A 128 -2.06 20.19 17.73
C SER A 128 -3.30 19.47 18.26
N PRO A 129 -3.27 18.17 18.58
CA PRO A 129 -4.29 17.58 19.41
C PRO A 129 -3.90 17.78 20.87
N ALA A 130 -4.59 18.73 21.49
CA ALA A 130 -4.74 18.83 22.93
C ALA A 130 -5.15 17.47 23.53
N SER A 131 -4.60 17.23 24.71
CA SER A 131 -4.89 16.15 25.65
C SER A 131 -6.34 15.66 25.67
N ARG A 132 -6.52 14.34 25.71
CA ARG A 132 -7.66 13.72 26.40
C ARG A 132 -7.13 12.68 27.40
N ASP A 133 -7.20 13.06 28.66
CA ASP A 133 -7.22 12.20 29.84
C ASP A 133 -8.32 11.12 29.78
N GLY A 134 -7.99 9.92 30.28
CA GLY A 134 -8.89 8.85 30.79
C GLY A 134 -9.63 7.99 29.76
N LEU A 135 -9.79 6.66 29.89
CA LEU A 135 -9.89 5.84 31.11
C LEU A 135 -9.94 4.32 30.76
N ARG A 136 -9.28 3.48 31.59
CA ARG A 136 -9.39 2.00 31.80
C ARG A 136 -8.89 1.06 30.68
N ASP A 137 -8.23 -0.08 30.94
CA ASP A 137 -8.12 -0.96 32.13
C ASP A 137 -6.78 -0.90 32.89
#